data_AF-A6F384-F1
#
_entry.id   AF-A6F384-F1
#
_cell.length_a   1.000
_cell.length_b   1.000
_cell.length_c   1.000
_cell.angle_alpha   90.00
_cell.angle_beta   90.00
_cell.angle_gamma   90.00
#
_symmetry.space_group_name_H-M   'P 1'
#
loop_
_entity.id
_entity.type
_entity.pdbx_description
1 polymer ?
#
loop_
_entity_poly.entity_id
_entity_poly.type
_entity_poly.pdbx_seq_one_letter_code
_entity_poly.pdbx_strand_id
1 'polypeptide(L)'
;MNIFVDESGSFVDAPNVGAFNAVAAYMSPETDRRQLRKILSSLKRSAGAPANSEIKLKNLSEQQYFSFLHQLSGLAGALYVVATDAGLNQASAVAEHQLEQAARVVVHKEKMVHKTGQNSLQSLSDRVASLAPQLYVQLHCQVNLFEAILRNGVLYFVQRKPRSLGVFRWRIDQKNSTRTEYEMAFTQVLPAFLQSISLDDPMPMLEGADYSAFSRFDWSPEEKPTYLRDAYGIDIDERELATNIGMLVRDNLEFVDSRDSQGVQIADLLASGVRRSLRGEFADNTSAAKLLGRLMVQNYKGKPPIQLLGFTRSGTAVDDQSARAINIMQASARAMLTR
;
A
#
# COMPACT_ATOMS: atom_id res chain seq x y z
N MET A 1 -2.65 13.60 6.32
CA MET A 1 -2.61 12.15 6.54
C MET A 1 -1.17 11.72 6.73
N ASN A 2 -0.88 10.97 7.79
CA ASN A 2 0.37 10.23 7.94
C ASN A 2 0.13 8.81 7.45
N ILE A 3 1.02 8.30 6.62
CA ILE A 3 0.91 7.00 5.98
C ILE A 3 2.23 6.28 6.22
N PHE A 4 2.17 5.26 7.07
CA PHE A 4 3.33 4.47 7.45
C PHE A 4 3.27 3.14 6.73
N VAL A 5 4.32 2.76 6.02
CA VAL A 5 4.37 1.58 5.16
C VAL A 5 5.51 0.67 5.61
N ASP A 6 5.22 -0.61 5.69
CA ASP A 6 6.22 -1.66 5.90
C ASP A 6 5.74 -2.97 5.27
N GLU A 7 6.63 -3.96 5.18
CA GLU A 7 6.34 -5.28 4.67
C GLU A 7 6.81 -6.39 5.61
N SER A 8 6.19 -7.56 5.44
CA SER A 8 6.57 -8.78 6.14
C SER A 8 6.63 -9.95 5.17
N GLY A 9 7.71 -10.72 5.26
CA GLY A 9 8.00 -11.82 4.34
C GLY A 9 9.21 -11.53 3.44
N SER A 10 9.74 -12.58 2.81
CA SER A 10 10.92 -12.46 1.94
C SER A 10 10.56 -12.16 0.49
N PHE A 11 9.31 -12.39 0.09
CA PHE A 11 8.85 -12.33 -1.31
C PHE A 11 9.59 -13.28 -2.27
N VAL A 12 10.41 -14.18 -1.72
CA VAL A 12 11.06 -15.28 -2.44
C VAL A 12 10.03 -16.36 -2.70
N ASP A 13 10.16 -17.06 -3.82
CA ASP A 13 9.36 -18.23 -4.14
C ASP A 13 9.43 -19.27 -3.02
N ALA A 14 8.31 -19.94 -2.76
CA ALA A 14 8.22 -20.94 -1.71
C ALA A 14 7.72 -22.26 -2.29
N PRO A 15 8.16 -23.41 -1.75
CA PRO A 15 7.71 -24.71 -2.24
C PRO A 15 6.26 -25.04 -1.87
N ASN A 16 5.71 -24.36 -0.85
CA ASN A 16 4.40 -24.66 -0.29
C ASN A 16 3.45 -23.46 -0.40
N VAL A 17 2.20 -23.73 -0.79
CA VAL A 17 1.07 -22.80 -0.70
C VAL A 17 0.86 -22.37 0.76
N GLY A 18 0.35 -21.16 0.95
CA GLY A 18 0.18 -20.54 2.26
C GLY A 18 1.44 -19.81 2.76
N ALA A 19 2.44 -19.61 1.90
CA ALA A 19 3.65 -18.87 2.21
C ALA A 19 3.46 -17.36 1.99
N PHE A 20 2.51 -16.78 2.72
CA PHE A 20 2.13 -15.38 2.53
C PHE A 20 3.26 -14.40 2.84
N ASN A 21 3.34 -13.38 1.98
CA ASN A 21 4.02 -12.12 2.21
C ASN A 21 2.96 -11.01 2.20
N ALA A 22 3.22 -9.92 2.92
CA ALA A 22 2.29 -8.81 3.03
C ALA A 22 3.04 -7.48 3.00
N VAL A 23 2.48 -6.50 2.30
CA VAL A 23 2.84 -5.09 2.44
C VAL A 23 1.62 -4.40 3.07
N ALA A 24 1.84 -3.66 4.14
CA ALA A 24 0.78 -2.98 4.86
C ALA A 24 1.08 -1.50 5.03
N ALA A 25 0.01 -0.71 5.03
CA ALA A 25 0.07 0.68 5.41
C ALA A 25 -0.93 1.01 6.51
N TYR A 26 -0.50 1.81 7.47
CA TYR A 26 -1.39 2.45 8.43
C TYR A 26 -1.54 3.93 8.07
N MET A 27 -2.69 4.30 7.53
CA MET A 27 -3.06 5.66 7.15
C MET A 27 -3.87 6.30 8.28
N SER A 28 -3.39 7.41 8.83
CA SER A 28 -3.99 8.03 10.01
C SER A 28 -3.96 9.56 9.94
N PRO A 29 -5.00 10.27 10.42
CA PRO A 29 -4.99 11.72 10.49
C PRO A 29 -3.94 12.23 11.49
N GLU A 30 -3.45 13.46 11.31
CA GLU A 30 -2.44 14.05 12.22
C GLU A 30 -2.92 14.09 13.68
N THR A 31 -4.23 14.20 13.89
CA THR A 31 -4.86 14.23 15.22
C THR A 31 -4.59 12.98 16.05
N ASP A 32 -4.34 11.83 15.42
CA ASP A 32 -4.10 10.57 16.11
C ASP A 32 -2.64 10.41 16.56
N ARG A 33 -1.73 11.28 16.09
CA ARG A 33 -0.29 11.14 16.29
C ARG A 33 0.08 10.95 17.75
N ARG A 34 -0.44 11.77 18.67
CA ARG A 34 -0.10 11.67 20.11
C ARG A 34 -0.56 10.32 20.71
N GLN A 35 -1.70 9.81 20.28
CA GLN A 35 -2.30 8.59 20.76
C GLN A 35 -1.56 7.37 20.22
N LEU A 36 -1.17 7.38 18.95
CA LEU A 36 -0.31 6.34 18.36
C LEU A 36 0.98 6.15 19.17
N ARG A 37 1.64 7.26 19.54
CA ARG A 37 2.84 7.22 20.38
C ARG A 37 2.56 6.58 21.74
N LYS A 38 1.45 6.97 22.39
CA LYS A 38 1.04 6.41 23.69
C LYS A 38 0.78 4.91 23.60
N ILE A 39 0.07 4.46 22.58
CA ILE A 39 -0.25 3.05 22.36
C ILE A 39 1.03 2.23 22.18
N LEU A 40 1.93 2.66 21.29
CA LEU A 40 3.20 1.97 21.06
C LEU A 40 4.08 1.98 22.32
N SER A 41 4.19 3.11 23.02
CA SER A 41 4.93 3.18 24.29
C SER A 41 4.34 2.24 25.34
N SER A 42 3.01 2.10 25.40
CA SER A 42 2.35 1.17 26.31
C SER A 42 2.65 -0.28 25.95
N LEU A 43 2.63 -0.63 24.67
CA LEU A 43 3.02 -1.94 24.18
C LEU A 43 4.47 -2.27 24.58
N LYS A 44 5.41 -1.36 24.31
CA LYS A 44 6.83 -1.53 24.67
C LYS A 44 7.02 -1.77 26.17
N ARG A 45 6.38 -0.94 27.01
CA ARG A 45 6.40 -1.13 28.47
C ARG A 45 5.84 -2.48 28.89
N SER A 46 4.70 -2.90 28.31
CA SER A 46 4.08 -4.18 28.63
C SER A 46 4.95 -5.38 28.24
N ALA A 47 5.79 -5.23 27.22
CA ALA A 47 6.73 -6.24 26.74
C ALA A 47 8.11 -6.17 27.42
N GLY A 48 8.32 -5.24 28.35
CA GLY A 48 9.63 -5.02 28.99
C GLY A 48 10.70 -4.46 28.03
N ALA A 49 10.30 -3.91 26.89
CA ALA A 49 11.21 -3.36 25.89
C ALA A 49 11.60 -1.89 26.23
N PRO A 50 12.88 -1.50 26.03
CA PRO A 50 13.30 -0.11 26.15
C PRO A 50 12.48 0.84 25.26
N ALA A 51 12.31 2.09 25.71
CA ALA A 51 11.53 3.09 24.94
C ALA A 51 12.07 3.31 23.52
N ASN A 52 13.40 3.28 23.38
CA ASN A 52 14.12 3.56 22.14
C ASN A 52 14.42 2.29 21.32
N SER A 53 14.09 1.10 21.81
CA SER A 53 14.28 -0.12 21.02
C SER A 53 13.13 -0.29 20.04
N GLU A 54 13.42 -0.84 18.88
CA GLU A 54 12.38 -1.38 18.02
C GLU A 54 11.73 -2.59 18.70
N ILE A 55 10.42 -2.76 18.47
CA ILE A 55 9.67 -3.92 18.95
C ILE A 55 9.07 -4.65 17.76
N LYS A 56 9.34 -5.96 17.65
CA LYS A 56 8.82 -6.80 16.58
C LYS A 56 7.76 -7.75 17.14
N LEU A 57 6.91 -8.29 16.26
CA LEU A 57 5.83 -9.20 16.66
C LEU A 57 6.35 -10.43 17.43
N LYS A 58 7.53 -10.95 17.08
CA LYS A 58 8.19 -12.08 17.77
C LYS A 58 8.55 -11.79 19.24
N ASN A 59 8.59 -10.53 19.64
CA ASN A 59 8.88 -10.11 21.01
C ASN A 59 7.62 -9.99 21.88
N LEU A 60 6.45 -10.28 21.34
CA LEU A 60 5.16 -10.06 22.00
C LEU A 60 4.45 -11.39 22.27
N SER A 61 3.79 -11.47 23.43
CA SER A 61 2.73 -12.45 23.63
C SER A 61 1.50 -12.07 22.80
N GLU A 62 0.66 -13.05 22.47
CA GLU A 62 -0.59 -12.79 21.74
C GLU A 62 -1.50 -11.84 22.50
N GLN A 63 -1.57 -11.95 23.83
CA GLN A 63 -2.34 -11.03 24.67
C GLN A 63 -1.87 -9.58 24.55
N GLN A 64 -0.55 -9.34 24.54
CA GLN A 64 0.03 -8.01 24.34
C GLN A 64 -0.32 -7.46 22.96
N TYR A 65 -0.15 -8.29 21.93
CA TYR A 65 -0.46 -7.91 20.55
C TYR A 65 -1.96 -7.62 20.35
N PHE A 66 -2.85 -8.43 20.90
CA PHE A 66 -4.29 -8.23 20.81
C PHE A 66 -4.76 -6.98 21.56
N SER A 67 -4.17 -6.70 22.73
CA SER A 67 -4.41 -5.44 23.45
C SER A 67 -3.96 -4.22 22.63
N PHE A 68 -2.82 -4.33 21.94
CA PHE A 68 -2.35 -3.29 21.02
C PHE A 68 -3.31 -3.05 19.86
N LEU A 69 -3.77 -4.11 19.17
CA LEU A 69 -4.75 -3.99 18.09
C LEU A 69 -6.07 -3.39 18.58
N HIS A 70 -6.53 -3.79 19.77
CA HIS A 70 -7.73 -3.24 20.38
C HIS A 70 -7.61 -1.74 20.64
N GLN A 71 -6.49 -1.29 21.20
CA GLN A 71 -6.23 0.14 21.41
C GLN A 71 -6.15 0.93 20.11
N LEU A 72 -5.48 0.39 19.08
CA LEU A 72 -5.43 1.01 17.75
C LEU A 72 -6.83 1.14 17.12
N SER A 73 -7.72 0.18 17.37
CA SER A 73 -9.08 0.19 16.81
C SER A 73 -9.94 1.35 17.32
N GLY A 74 -9.56 1.95 18.46
CA GLY A 74 -10.19 3.18 18.98
C GLY A 74 -9.74 4.47 18.29
N LEU A 75 -8.78 4.41 17.36
CA LEU A 75 -8.31 5.56 16.58
C LEU A 75 -8.98 5.64 15.21
N ALA A 76 -8.91 6.82 14.58
CA ALA A 76 -9.49 7.06 13.27
C ALA A 76 -8.68 6.43 12.13
N GLY A 77 -7.39 6.13 12.35
CA GLY A 77 -6.53 5.51 11.35
C GLY A 77 -7.03 4.15 10.86
N ALA A 78 -6.65 3.82 9.62
CA ALA A 78 -7.07 2.63 8.89
C ALA A 78 -5.87 1.85 8.34
N LEU A 79 -6.01 0.53 8.32
CA LEU A 79 -5.04 -0.43 7.79
C LEU A 79 -5.44 -0.82 6.36
N TYR A 80 -4.48 -0.69 5.43
CA TYR A 80 -4.57 -1.16 4.05
C TYR A 80 -3.51 -2.23 3.83
N VAL A 81 -3.86 -3.31 3.13
CA VAL A 81 -2.96 -4.45 2.95
C VAL A 81 -3.07 -5.02 1.55
N VAL A 82 -1.90 -5.29 0.99
CA VAL A 82 -1.74 -6.18 -0.17
C VAL A 82 -0.95 -7.40 0.28
N ALA A 83 -1.44 -8.59 -0.04
CA ALA A 83 -0.77 -9.84 0.26
C ALA A 83 -0.60 -10.68 -1.00
N THR A 84 0.42 -11.53 -0.99
CA THR A 84 0.72 -12.47 -2.07
C THR A 84 1.24 -13.77 -1.47
N ASP A 85 0.90 -14.89 -2.10
CA ASP A 85 1.34 -16.20 -1.67
C ASP A 85 2.57 -16.62 -2.48
N ALA A 86 3.74 -16.68 -1.82
CA ALA A 86 4.96 -17.12 -2.47
C ALA A 86 4.88 -18.57 -3.00
N GLY A 87 4.03 -19.41 -2.42
CA GLY A 87 3.79 -20.78 -2.88
C GLY A 87 3.06 -20.86 -4.21
N LEU A 88 2.37 -19.78 -4.60
CA LEU A 88 1.65 -19.67 -5.88
C LEU A 88 2.43 -18.85 -6.91
N ASN A 89 3.45 -18.11 -6.49
CA ASN A 89 4.27 -17.27 -7.35
C ASN A 89 5.44 -18.07 -7.94
N GLN A 90 5.14 -18.93 -8.92
CA GLN A 90 6.18 -19.68 -9.64
C GLN A 90 7.19 -18.73 -10.28
N ALA A 91 8.48 -19.04 -10.15
CA ALA A 91 9.56 -18.20 -10.66
C ALA A 91 9.42 -17.87 -12.16
N SER A 92 8.98 -18.83 -12.97
CA SER A 92 8.72 -18.64 -14.40
C SER A 92 7.59 -17.64 -14.67
N ALA A 93 6.49 -17.72 -13.94
CA ALA A 93 5.36 -16.80 -14.09
C ALA A 93 5.72 -15.38 -13.65
N VAL A 94 6.48 -15.24 -12.56
CA VAL A 94 7.02 -13.94 -12.12
C VAL A 94 7.94 -13.35 -13.18
N ALA A 95 8.86 -14.14 -13.74
CA ALA A 95 9.79 -13.69 -14.77
C ALA A 95 9.08 -13.31 -16.08
N GLU A 96 8.09 -14.11 -16.51
CA GLU A 96 7.27 -13.78 -17.68
C GLU A 96 6.52 -12.47 -17.48
N HIS A 97 5.85 -12.30 -16.33
CA HIS A 97 5.15 -11.07 -15.99
C HIS A 97 6.12 -9.87 -15.94
N GLN A 98 7.33 -10.03 -15.39
CA GLN A 98 8.36 -8.99 -15.32
C GLN A 98 8.82 -8.52 -16.70
N LEU A 99 9.15 -9.46 -17.58
CA LEU A 99 9.58 -9.14 -18.93
C LEU A 99 8.46 -8.50 -19.74
N GLU A 100 7.22 -8.96 -19.58
CA GLU A 100 6.06 -8.37 -20.22
C GLU A 100 5.82 -6.92 -19.76
N GLN A 101 5.87 -6.66 -18.45
CA GLN A 101 5.72 -5.30 -17.92
C GLN A 101 6.84 -4.36 -18.38
N ALA A 102 8.09 -4.82 -18.35
CA ALA A 102 9.22 -4.03 -18.84
C ALA A 102 9.06 -3.69 -20.32
N ALA A 103 8.69 -4.67 -21.16
CA ALA A 103 8.43 -4.44 -22.58
C ALA A 103 7.30 -3.43 -22.81
N ARG A 104 6.19 -3.54 -22.05
CA ARG A 104 5.04 -2.62 -22.15
C ARG A 104 5.41 -1.16 -21.88
N VAL A 105 6.38 -0.88 -21.00
CA VAL A 105 6.85 0.50 -20.70
C VAL A 105 7.39 1.21 -21.94
N VAL A 106 8.00 0.48 -22.89
CA VAL A 106 8.66 1.09 -24.06
C VAL A 106 7.87 0.98 -25.37
N VAL A 107 6.68 0.33 -25.36
CA VAL A 107 5.85 0.12 -26.56
C VAL A 107 5.54 1.41 -27.33
N HIS A 108 5.41 2.54 -26.63
CA HIS A 108 5.13 3.84 -27.23
C HIS A 108 6.27 4.85 -27.10
N LYS A 109 7.48 4.39 -26.79
CA LYS A 109 8.66 5.25 -26.62
C LYS A 109 8.89 6.17 -27.81
N GLU A 110 8.67 5.69 -29.03
CA GLU A 110 8.89 6.46 -30.26
C GLU A 110 7.89 7.61 -30.45
N LYS A 111 6.73 7.58 -29.79
CA LYS A 111 5.75 8.68 -29.82
C LYS A 111 6.19 9.90 -29.01
N MET A 112 7.23 9.76 -28.18
CA MET A 112 7.74 10.86 -27.36
C MET A 112 8.57 11.84 -28.19
N VAL A 113 8.15 13.11 -28.19
CA VAL A 113 8.80 14.21 -28.93
C VAL A 113 10.23 14.46 -28.44
N HIS A 114 10.45 14.40 -27.13
CA HIS A 114 11.75 14.70 -26.52
C HIS A 114 12.60 13.45 -26.31
N LYS A 115 13.87 13.52 -26.75
CA LYS A 115 14.83 12.42 -26.58
C LYS A 115 15.08 12.06 -25.11
N THR A 116 15.04 13.06 -24.23
CA THR A 116 15.13 12.86 -22.78
C THR A 116 14.01 11.96 -22.27
N GLY A 117 12.76 12.19 -22.68
CA GLY A 117 11.63 11.33 -22.33
C GLY A 117 11.76 9.90 -22.87
N GLN A 118 12.27 9.73 -24.10
CA GLN A 118 12.58 8.42 -24.65
C GLN A 118 13.60 7.66 -23.79
N ASN A 119 14.68 8.35 -23.40
CA ASN A 119 15.73 7.76 -22.56
C ASN A 119 15.20 7.43 -21.16
N SER A 120 14.32 8.26 -20.60
CA SER A 120 13.66 7.99 -19.31
C SER A 120 12.78 6.74 -19.37
N LEU A 121 12.00 6.54 -20.43
CA LEU A 121 11.19 5.32 -20.59
C LEU A 121 12.07 4.08 -20.75
N GLN A 122 13.18 4.18 -21.50
CA GLN A 122 14.13 3.07 -21.61
C GLN A 122 14.75 2.73 -20.25
N SER A 123 15.24 3.74 -19.54
CA SER A 123 15.82 3.54 -18.21
C SER A 123 14.81 2.93 -17.23
N LEU A 124 13.53 3.29 -17.34
CA LEU A 124 12.46 2.72 -16.53
C LEU A 124 12.24 1.24 -16.84
N SER A 125 12.15 0.89 -18.12
CA SER A 125 12.03 -0.50 -18.58
C SER A 125 13.22 -1.34 -18.11
N ASP A 126 14.44 -0.85 -18.32
CA ASP A 126 15.67 -1.57 -17.95
C ASP A 126 15.74 -1.81 -16.44
N ARG A 127 15.35 -0.81 -15.63
CA ARG A 127 15.26 -0.95 -14.18
C ARG A 127 14.27 -2.03 -13.79
N VAL A 128 13.04 -2.01 -14.33
CA VAL A 128 12.03 -3.03 -14.05
C VAL A 128 12.52 -4.42 -14.45
N ALA A 129 13.12 -4.57 -15.63
CA ALA A 129 13.67 -5.85 -16.12
C ALA A 129 14.83 -6.37 -15.28
N SER A 130 15.63 -5.49 -14.67
CA SER A 130 16.81 -5.85 -13.87
C SER A 130 16.53 -6.19 -12.41
N LEU A 131 15.31 -5.94 -11.91
CA LEU A 131 14.98 -6.22 -10.51
C LEU A 131 15.09 -7.72 -10.22
N ALA A 132 15.66 -8.05 -9.06
CA ALA A 132 15.59 -9.42 -8.57
C ALA A 132 14.11 -9.84 -8.40
N PRO A 133 13.72 -11.10 -8.67
CA PRO A 133 12.32 -11.52 -8.66
C PRO A 133 11.57 -11.16 -7.37
N GLN A 134 12.20 -11.34 -6.21
CA GLN A 134 11.61 -10.98 -4.91
C GLN A 134 11.30 -9.47 -4.80
N LEU A 135 12.18 -8.62 -5.32
CA LEU A 135 12.00 -7.16 -5.32
C LEU A 135 10.93 -6.74 -6.32
N TYR A 136 10.81 -7.45 -7.43
CA TYR A 136 9.75 -7.21 -8.41
C TYR A 136 8.36 -7.55 -7.84
N VAL A 137 8.23 -8.68 -7.15
CA VAL A 137 6.98 -9.06 -6.45
C VAL A 137 6.64 -8.00 -5.39
N GLN A 138 7.63 -7.60 -4.58
CA GLN A 138 7.46 -6.55 -3.57
C GLN A 138 7.04 -5.21 -4.19
N LEU A 139 7.66 -4.79 -5.30
CA LEU A 139 7.32 -3.57 -6.04
C LEU A 139 5.85 -3.55 -6.43
N HIS A 140 5.35 -4.63 -7.04
CA HIS A 140 3.94 -4.71 -7.44
C HIS A 140 3.00 -4.72 -6.24
N CYS A 141 3.36 -5.36 -5.14
CA CYS A 141 2.57 -5.29 -3.90
C CYS A 141 2.52 -3.86 -3.35
N GLN A 142 3.64 -3.15 -3.31
CA GLN A 142 3.69 -1.76 -2.85
C GLN A 142 2.92 -0.80 -3.78
N VAL A 143 3.03 -0.96 -5.11
CA VAL A 143 2.27 -0.14 -6.08
C VAL A 143 0.76 -0.32 -5.89
N ASN A 144 0.29 -1.56 -5.76
CA ASN A 144 -1.13 -1.83 -5.51
C ASN A 144 -1.58 -1.35 -4.12
N LEU A 145 -0.68 -1.35 -3.13
CA LEU A 145 -0.99 -0.81 -1.81
C LEU A 145 -1.22 0.70 -1.88
N PHE A 146 -0.35 1.41 -2.59
CA PHE A 146 -0.52 2.84 -2.83
C PHE A 146 -1.83 3.12 -3.57
N GLU A 147 -2.10 2.37 -4.65
CA GLU A 147 -3.37 2.47 -5.38
C GLU A 147 -4.57 2.29 -4.45
N ALA A 148 -4.58 1.26 -3.61
CA ALA A 148 -5.67 0.97 -2.69
C ALA A 148 -5.85 2.10 -1.65
N ILE A 149 -4.76 2.71 -1.19
CA ILE A 149 -4.79 3.86 -0.27
C ILE A 149 -5.36 5.09 -0.97
N LEU A 150 -4.96 5.37 -2.21
CA LEU A 150 -5.49 6.51 -2.95
C LEU A 150 -6.97 6.31 -3.20
N ARG A 151 -7.35 5.17 -3.76
CA ARG A 151 -8.75 4.85 -4.08
C ARG A 151 -9.63 4.82 -2.84
N ASN A 152 -9.31 3.97 -1.88
CA ASN A 152 -10.19 3.70 -0.74
C ASN A 152 -9.94 4.63 0.45
N GLY A 153 -8.69 5.08 0.65
CA GLY A 153 -8.33 6.00 1.72
C GLY A 153 -8.88 7.40 1.51
N VAL A 154 -8.80 7.95 0.30
CA VAL A 154 -9.39 9.26 0.00
C VAL A 154 -10.91 9.21 0.22
N LEU A 155 -11.59 8.21 -0.35
CA LEU A 155 -13.03 7.98 -0.13
C LEU A 155 -13.41 7.85 1.35
N TYR A 156 -12.64 7.07 2.11
CA TYR A 156 -12.93 6.84 3.51
C TYR A 156 -12.75 8.10 4.37
N PHE A 157 -11.65 8.84 4.14
CA PHE A 157 -11.29 9.97 4.98
C PHE A 157 -11.94 11.29 4.56
N VAL A 158 -12.41 11.45 3.31
CA VAL A 158 -13.14 12.68 2.93
C VAL A 158 -14.44 12.83 3.72
N GLN A 159 -15.11 11.71 4.03
CA GLN A 159 -16.34 11.69 4.82
C GLN A 159 -16.13 11.97 6.31
N ARG A 160 -14.90 11.80 6.83
CA ARG A 160 -14.62 11.72 8.28
C ARG A 160 -13.65 12.77 8.78
N LYS A 161 -12.62 13.04 7.99
CA LYS A 161 -11.49 13.94 8.28
C LYS A 161 -11.04 14.67 6.99
N PRO A 162 -11.94 15.36 6.27
CA PRO A 162 -11.65 15.94 4.94
C PRO A 162 -10.42 16.85 4.96
N ARG A 163 -10.31 17.74 5.97
CA ARG A 163 -9.15 18.63 6.15
C ARG A 163 -7.81 17.90 6.28
N SER A 164 -7.80 16.64 6.74
CA SER A 164 -6.56 15.88 6.87
C SER A 164 -6.04 15.38 5.51
N LEU A 165 -6.85 15.39 4.46
CA LEU A 165 -6.47 15.00 3.10
C LEU A 165 -5.64 16.05 2.37
N GLY A 166 -5.41 17.25 2.92
CA GLY A 166 -4.58 18.27 2.27
C GLY A 166 -3.07 18.03 2.35
N VAL A 167 -2.62 16.95 2.99
CA VAL A 167 -1.19 16.57 3.01
C VAL A 167 -1.10 15.05 3.09
N PHE A 168 -0.26 14.42 2.27
CA PHE A 168 0.05 12.99 2.33
C PHE A 168 1.51 12.80 2.72
N ARG A 169 1.76 12.37 3.96
CA ARG A 169 3.11 12.11 4.49
C ARG A 169 3.40 10.62 4.46
N TRP A 170 4.12 10.19 3.44
CA TRP A 170 4.53 8.80 3.26
C TRP A 170 5.83 8.55 4.01
N ARG A 171 5.82 7.56 4.89
CA ARG A 171 6.98 7.12 5.66
C ARG A 171 7.12 5.62 5.46
N ILE A 172 8.13 5.24 4.69
CA ILE A 172 8.38 3.85 4.29
C ILE A 172 9.59 3.36 5.08
N ASP A 173 9.52 2.15 5.63
CA ASP A 173 10.67 1.52 6.27
C ASP A 173 11.85 1.43 5.29
N GLN A 174 12.99 2.00 5.68
CA GLN A 174 14.21 1.89 4.90
C GLN A 174 14.92 0.57 5.23
N LYS A 175 15.36 -0.18 4.22
CA LYS A 175 16.04 -1.47 4.47
C LYS A 175 17.49 -1.31 4.88
N ASN A 176 18.16 -0.27 4.39
CA ASN A 176 19.56 0.02 4.68
C ASN A 176 19.73 1.51 5.00
N SER A 177 20.87 1.86 5.61
CA SER A 177 21.22 3.27 5.89
C SER A 177 21.52 4.08 4.63
N THR A 178 21.79 3.41 3.51
CA THR A 178 21.91 4.02 2.18
C THR A 178 20.73 3.64 1.31
N ARG A 179 20.29 4.60 0.49
CA ARG A 179 19.15 4.39 -0.41
C ARG A 179 19.45 3.24 -1.36
N THR A 180 18.58 2.23 -1.36
CA THR A 180 18.82 1.02 -2.17
C THR A 180 18.43 1.24 -3.63
N GLU A 181 18.98 0.44 -4.56
CA GLU A 181 18.54 0.42 -5.97
C GLU A 181 17.03 0.20 -6.09
N TYR A 182 16.46 -0.61 -5.19
CA TYR A 182 15.03 -0.82 -5.08
C TYR A 182 14.27 0.48 -4.77
N GLU A 183 14.67 1.21 -3.74
CA GLU A 183 14.00 2.45 -3.32
C GLU A 183 14.07 3.53 -4.41
N MET A 184 15.16 3.58 -5.17
CA MET A 184 15.26 4.43 -6.35
C MET A 184 14.29 3.99 -7.44
N ALA A 185 14.30 2.71 -7.82
CA ALA A 185 13.40 2.14 -8.82
C ALA A 185 11.93 2.36 -8.46
N PHE A 186 11.56 2.08 -7.21
CA PHE A 186 10.21 2.28 -6.68
C PHE A 186 9.74 3.73 -6.86
N THR A 187 10.52 4.72 -6.41
CA THR A 187 10.10 6.13 -6.52
C THR A 187 10.01 6.66 -7.94
N GLN A 188 10.76 6.07 -8.87
CA GLN A 188 10.71 6.43 -10.29
C GLN A 188 9.48 5.82 -10.97
N VAL A 189 9.22 4.52 -10.73
CA VAL A 189 8.15 3.75 -11.36
C VAL A 189 6.76 4.08 -10.81
N LEU A 190 6.66 4.29 -9.49
CA LEU A 190 5.37 4.37 -8.79
C LEU A 190 4.36 5.33 -9.45
N PRO A 191 4.69 6.59 -9.78
CA PRO A 191 3.68 7.50 -10.36
C PRO A 191 3.23 7.08 -11.75
N ALA A 192 4.13 6.51 -12.56
CA ALA A 192 3.79 6.04 -13.90
C ALA A 192 2.82 4.85 -13.82
N PHE A 193 3.08 3.91 -12.91
CA PHE A 193 2.16 2.78 -12.71
C PHE A 193 0.82 3.22 -12.15
N LEU A 194 0.80 4.09 -11.14
CA LEU A 194 -0.45 4.62 -10.58
C LEU A 194 -1.25 5.40 -11.62
N GLN A 195 -0.57 6.16 -12.50
CA GLN A 195 -1.23 6.83 -13.61
C GLN A 195 -1.85 5.82 -14.58
N SER A 196 -1.10 4.81 -15.01
CA SER A 196 -1.62 3.77 -15.91
C SER A 196 -2.85 3.08 -15.31
N ILE A 197 -2.83 2.78 -14.01
CA ILE A 197 -4.00 2.20 -13.32
C ILE A 197 -5.18 3.19 -13.32
N SER A 198 -4.92 4.48 -13.05
CA SER A 198 -5.99 5.50 -13.01
C SER A 198 -6.63 5.78 -14.37
N LEU A 199 -5.92 5.53 -15.47
CA LEU A 199 -6.46 5.69 -16.82
C LEU A 199 -7.42 4.54 -17.18
N ASP A 200 -7.18 3.34 -16.64
CA ASP A 200 -8.01 2.16 -16.86
C ASP A 200 -9.22 2.13 -15.90
N ASP A 201 -8.99 2.39 -14.60
CA ASP A 201 -10.02 2.45 -13.57
C ASP A 201 -9.84 3.74 -12.74
N PRO A 202 -10.45 4.87 -13.17
CA PRO A 202 -10.36 6.14 -12.46
C PRO A 202 -10.80 6.04 -10.99
N MET A 203 -10.17 6.85 -10.13
CA MET A 203 -10.55 6.91 -8.71
C MET A 203 -11.98 7.45 -8.58
N PRO A 204 -12.90 6.74 -7.91
CA PRO A 204 -14.25 7.24 -7.67
C PRO A 204 -14.21 8.41 -6.67
N MET A 205 -15.12 9.37 -6.85
CA MET A 205 -15.31 10.52 -5.97
C MET A 205 -16.74 10.50 -5.40
N LEU A 206 -16.90 10.89 -4.13
CA LEU A 206 -18.22 11.00 -3.51
C LEU A 206 -18.82 12.37 -3.82
N GLU A 207 -19.97 12.38 -4.47
CA GLU A 207 -20.72 13.59 -4.73
C GLU A 207 -21.09 14.31 -3.41
N GLY A 208 -20.90 15.63 -3.36
CA GLY A 208 -21.20 16.45 -2.19
C GLY A 208 -20.19 16.38 -1.04
N ALA A 209 -19.14 15.56 -1.14
CA ALA A 209 -18.10 15.50 -0.10
C ALA A 209 -17.15 16.72 -0.16
N ASP A 210 -16.59 17.09 1.01
CA ASP A 210 -15.68 18.23 1.13
C ASP A 210 -14.25 17.87 0.69
N TYR A 211 -13.96 18.06 -0.59
CA TYR A 211 -12.63 17.89 -1.18
C TYR A 211 -11.76 19.16 -1.13
N SER A 212 -12.19 20.24 -0.46
CA SER A 212 -11.47 21.53 -0.48
C SER A 212 -10.01 21.45 -0.04
N ALA A 213 -9.68 20.57 0.90
CA ALA A 213 -8.31 20.34 1.30
C ALA A 213 -7.53 19.46 0.30
N PHE A 214 -8.21 18.51 -0.33
CA PHE A 214 -7.61 17.59 -1.31
C PHE A 214 -7.33 18.28 -2.66
N SER A 215 -8.13 19.27 -3.04
CA SER A 215 -8.08 19.90 -4.37
C SER A 215 -6.76 20.61 -4.70
N ARG A 216 -5.89 20.84 -3.71
CA ARG A 216 -4.51 21.31 -3.97
C ARG A 216 -3.67 20.32 -4.79
N PHE A 217 -4.10 19.06 -4.87
CA PHE A 217 -3.45 18.02 -5.67
C PHE A 217 -4.05 17.95 -7.07
N ASP A 218 -5.08 18.72 -7.39
CA ASP A 218 -5.62 18.77 -8.73
C ASP A 218 -4.78 19.71 -9.59
N TRP A 219 -4.59 19.33 -10.85
CA TRP A 219 -4.00 20.22 -11.85
C TRP A 219 -4.91 21.43 -12.04
N SER A 220 -4.30 22.62 -12.05
CA SER A 220 -4.97 23.81 -12.57
C SER A 220 -5.31 23.60 -14.06
N PRO A 221 -6.40 24.19 -14.57
CA PRO A 221 -6.77 24.07 -15.99
C PRO A 221 -5.61 24.37 -16.95
N GLU A 222 -4.73 25.31 -16.60
CA GLU A 222 -3.59 25.75 -17.40
C GLU A 222 -2.39 24.80 -17.33
N GLU A 223 -2.25 24.03 -16.24
CA GLU A 223 -1.15 23.08 -16.02
C GLU A 223 -1.52 21.63 -16.33
N LYS A 224 -2.80 21.37 -16.68
CA LYS A 224 -3.28 20.04 -17.06
C LYS A 224 -2.42 19.45 -18.18
N PRO A 225 -1.80 18.27 -17.98
CA PRO A 225 -0.93 17.70 -18.99
C PRO A 225 -1.71 17.30 -20.26
N THR A 226 -1.33 17.86 -21.41
CA THR A 226 -1.99 17.56 -22.70
C THR A 226 -1.43 16.33 -23.41
N TYR A 227 -0.29 15.79 -22.95
CA TYR A 227 0.41 14.70 -23.65
C TYR A 227 -0.43 13.43 -23.82
N LEU A 228 -1.41 13.17 -22.94
CA LEU A 228 -2.30 12.02 -23.08
C LEU A 228 -3.17 12.15 -24.33
N ARG A 229 -3.72 13.33 -24.59
CA ARG A 229 -4.40 13.64 -25.84
C ARG A 229 -3.42 13.70 -27.00
N ASP A 230 -2.38 14.51 -26.87
CA ASP A 230 -1.52 14.89 -28.00
C ASP A 230 -0.66 13.71 -28.50
N ALA A 231 -0.20 12.82 -27.61
CA ALA A 231 0.65 11.68 -27.97
C ALA A 231 -0.09 10.33 -28.00
N TYR A 232 -1.18 10.18 -27.25
CA TYR A 232 -1.89 8.90 -27.13
C TYR A 232 -3.34 8.93 -27.63
N GLY A 233 -3.88 10.11 -27.97
CA GLY A 233 -5.28 10.25 -28.38
C GLY A 233 -6.27 9.95 -27.26
N ILE A 234 -5.83 10.06 -26.00
CA ILE A 234 -6.68 9.84 -24.82
C ILE A 234 -7.25 11.20 -24.42
N ASP A 235 -8.51 11.43 -24.76
CA ASP A 235 -9.24 12.61 -24.32
C ASP A 235 -9.61 12.48 -22.85
N ILE A 236 -9.11 13.41 -22.04
CA ILE A 236 -9.58 13.64 -20.67
C ILE A 236 -10.55 14.81 -20.75
N ASP A 237 -11.75 14.66 -20.18
CA ASP A 237 -12.71 15.76 -20.13
C ASP A 237 -12.07 16.97 -19.42
N GLU A 238 -11.89 18.06 -20.15
CA GLU A 238 -11.28 19.29 -19.64
C GLU A 238 -12.08 19.88 -18.46
N ARG A 239 -13.36 19.52 -18.34
CA ARG A 239 -14.27 19.95 -17.26
C ARG A 239 -14.09 19.14 -15.98
N GLU A 240 -13.56 17.92 -16.07
CA GLU A 240 -13.32 17.08 -14.89
C GLU A 240 -12.04 17.49 -14.16
N LEU A 241 -12.02 17.37 -12.84
CA LEU A 241 -10.81 17.57 -12.06
C LEU A 241 -9.81 16.45 -12.37
N ALA A 242 -8.57 16.83 -12.66
CA ALA A 242 -7.50 15.88 -12.93
C ALA A 242 -6.51 15.90 -11.77
N THR A 243 -6.46 14.84 -10.96
CA THR A 243 -5.54 14.78 -9.82
C THR A 243 -4.10 14.51 -10.29
N ASN A 244 -3.17 15.32 -9.82
CA ASN A 244 -1.73 15.16 -9.97
C ASN A 244 -1.22 14.04 -9.02
N ILE A 245 -1.33 12.80 -9.47
CA ILE A 245 -0.85 11.60 -8.75
C ILE A 245 0.64 11.74 -8.37
N GLY A 246 1.44 12.31 -9.26
CA GLY A 246 2.87 12.53 -9.03
C GLY A 246 3.12 13.41 -7.81
N MET A 247 2.42 14.53 -7.69
CA MET A 247 2.48 15.39 -6.51
C MET A 247 2.00 14.65 -5.26
N LEU A 248 0.86 13.96 -5.35
CA LEU A 248 0.27 13.27 -4.21
C LEU A 248 1.21 12.23 -3.57
N VAL A 249 1.98 11.50 -4.37
CA VAL A 249 2.93 10.50 -3.86
C VAL A 249 4.34 11.01 -3.63
N ARG A 250 4.79 12.10 -4.28
CA ARG A 250 6.17 12.61 -4.16
C ARG A 250 6.33 13.79 -3.20
N ASP A 251 5.31 14.62 -2.98
CA ASP A 251 5.42 15.90 -2.22
C ASP A 251 6.02 15.70 -0.82
N ASN A 252 5.68 14.59 -0.14
CA ASN A 252 6.19 14.31 1.20
C ASN A 252 6.42 12.80 1.42
N LEU A 253 7.28 12.22 0.60
CA LEU A 253 7.72 10.82 0.72
C LEU A 253 9.14 10.75 1.27
N GLU A 254 9.30 10.00 2.36
CA GLU A 254 10.59 9.74 3.00
C GLU A 254 10.74 8.25 3.32
N PHE A 255 11.92 7.71 3.03
CA PHE A 255 12.39 6.45 3.60
C PHE A 255 12.99 6.76 4.97
N VAL A 256 12.58 6.04 6.00
CA VAL A 256 12.95 6.35 7.39
C VAL A 256 13.39 5.10 8.13
N ASP A 257 14.29 5.28 9.09
CA ASP A 257 14.65 4.22 10.04
C ASP A 257 13.45 3.93 10.95
N SER A 258 13.04 2.65 11.03
CA SER A 258 11.97 2.24 11.92
C SER A 258 12.24 2.62 13.37
N ARG A 259 13.51 2.68 13.82
CA ARG A 259 13.88 3.09 15.18
C ARG A 259 13.45 4.52 15.51
N ASP A 260 13.50 5.40 14.51
CA ASP A 260 13.16 6.82 14.63
C ASP A 260 11.69 7.11 14.24
N SER A 261 11.00 6.14 13.61
CA SER A 261 9.62 6.27 13.16
C SER A 261 8.68 5.29 13.88
N GLN A 262 8.02 5.79 14.92
CA GLN A 262 7.02 5.03 15.68
C GLN A 262 5.85 4.55 14.82
N GLY A 263 5.47 5.30 13.78
CA GLY A 263 4.41 4.89 12.87
C GLY A 263 4.85 3.73 11.96
N VAL A 264 6.11 3.70 11.53
CA VAL A 264 6.66 2.56 10.78
C VAL A 264 6.72 1.32 11.65
N GLN A 265 7.11 1.42 12.93
CA GLN A 265 7.03 0.27 13.87
C GLN A 265 5.59 -0.25 14.01
N ILE A 266 4.58 0.61 13.94
CA ILE A 266 3.18 0.19 13.93
C ILE A 266 2.86 -0.55 12.62
N ALA A 267 3.31 -0.05 11.47
CA ALA A 267 3.13 -0.71 10.18
C ALA A 267 3.81 -2.10 10.14
N ASP A 268 5.04 -2.24 10.67
CA ASP A 268 5.76 -3.52 10.83
C ASP A 268 4.92 -4.57 11.58
N LEU A 269 4.40 -4.17 12.75
CA LEU A 269 3.59 -5.04 13.60
C LEU A 269 2.31 -5.47 12.88
N LEU A 270 1.68 -4.56 12.13
CA LEU A 270 0.46 -4.85 11.37
C LEU A 270 0.74 -5.74 10.15
N ALA A 271 1.80 -5.47 9.37
CA ALA A 271 2.22 -6.30 8.24
C ALA A 271 2.53 -7.73 8.71
N SER A 272 3.32 -7.85 9.78
CA SER A 272 3.68 -9.12 10.39
C SER A 272 2.47 -9.85 10.96
N GLY A 273 1.55 -9.13 11.60
CA GLY A 273 0.33 -9.69 12.14
C GLY A 273 -0.61 -10.22 11.06
N VAL A 274 -0.81 -9.47 9.97
CA VAL A 274 -1.64 -9.95 8.85
C VAL A 274 -1.03 -11.17 8.21
N ARG A 275 0.28 -11.14 7.93
CA ARG A 275 1.00 -12.29 7.40
C ARG A 275 0.84 -13.52 8.29
N ARG A 276 1.09 -13.39 9.60
CA ARG A 276 0.95 -14.48 10.58
C ARG A 276 -0.50 -15.00 10.64
N SER A 277 -1.48 -14.11 10.47
CA SER A 277 -2.90 -14.50 10.50
C SER A 277 -3.35 -15.25 9.25
N LEU A 278 -2.91 -14.83 8.07
CA LEU A 278 -3.15 -15.56 6.82
C LEU A 278 -2.53 -16.97 6.90
N ARG A 279 -1.34 -17.08 7.49
CA ARG A 279 -0.65 -18.36 7.70
C ARG A 279 -1.26 -19.24 8.81
N GLY A 280 -2.25 -18.74 9.56
CA GLY A 280 -2.87 -19.47 10.67
C GLY A 280 -1.94 -19.72 11.86
N GLU A 281 -0.92 -18.88 12.03
CA GLU A 281 0.16 -19.10 13.00
C GLU A 281 -0.10 -18.45 14.38
N PHE A 282 -1.30 -17.94 14.62
CA PHE A 282 -1.75 -17.52 15.95
C PHE A 282 -2.47 -18.69 16.64
N ALA A 283 -2.26 -18.83 17.95
CA ALA A 283 -3.01 -19.80 18.76
C ALA A 283 -4.52 -19.49 18.73
N ASP A 284 -4.89 -18.21 18.77
CA ASP A 284 -6.26 -17.75 18.49
C ASP A 284 -6.31 -16.90 17.21
N ASN A 285 -6.23 -17.57 16.06
CA ASN A 285 -6.26 -16.91 14.76
C ASN A 285 -7.60 -16.22 14.45
N THR A 286 -8.70 -16.67 15.06
CA THR A 286 -10.02 -16.03 14.87
C THR A 286 -10.03 -14.65 15.51
N SER A 287 -9.53 -14.52 16.74
CA SER A 287 -9.40 -13.22 17.40
C SER A 287 -8.39 -12.31 16.69
N ALA A 288 -7.26 -12.86 16.23
CA ALA A 288 -6.27 -12.10 15.46
C ALA A 288 -6.91 -11.49 14.19
N ALA A 289 -7.59 -12.31 13.38
CA ALA A 289 -8.26 -11.88 12.16
C ALA A 289 -9.36 -10.83 12.46
N LYS A 290 -10.14 -11.03 13.52
CA LYS A 290 -11.19 -10.08 13.92
C LYS A 290 -10.61 -8.71 14.32
N LEU A 291 -9.54 -8.71 15.12
CA LEU A 291 -8.90 -7.48 15.60
C LEU A 291 -8.17 -6.74 14.48
N LEU A 292 -7.50 -7.44 13.57
CA LEU A 292 -6.90 -6.88 12.37
C LEU A 292 -7.98 -6.28 11.44
N GLY A 293 -9.06 -7.03 11.21
CA GLY A 293 -10.19 -6.57 10.39
C GLY A 293 -10.79 -5.26 10.90
N ARG A 294 -10.91 -5.06 12.21
CA ARG A 294 -11.41 -3.80 12.82
C ARG A 294 -10.57 -2.56 12.50
N LEU A 295 -9.34 -2.73 12.04
CA LEU A 295 -8.48 -1.65 11.58
C LEU A 295 -8.68 -1.37 10.09
N MET A 296 -9.23 -2.32 9.33
CA MET A 296 -9.43 -2.21 7.89
C MET A 296 -10.75 -1.53 7.54
N VAL A 297 -10.86 -1.14 6.27
CA VAL A 297 -12.07 -0.55 5.68
C VAL A 297 -12.60 -1.50 4.60
N GLN A 298 -13.91 -1.64 4.52
CA GLN A 298 -14.55 -2.38 3.42
C GLN A 298 -14.14 -1.78 2.08
N ASN A 299 -13.69 -2.60 1.14
CA ASN A 299 -13.30 -2.10 -0.17
C ASN A 299 -14.52 -1.75 -1.03
N TYR A 300 -14.31 -0.83 -1.97
CA TYR A 300 -15.28 -0.48 -2.99
C TYR A 300 -15.71 -1.75 -3.78
N LYS A 301 -16.99 -1.80 -4.19
CA LYS A 301 -17.61 -2.93 -4.91
C LYS A 301 -17.59 -4.28 -4.17
N GLY A 302 -17.56 -4.28 -2.83
CA GLY A 302 -17.70 -5.52 -2.04
C GLY A 302 -16.50 -6.47 -2.12
N LYS A 303 -15.36 -6.00 -2.65
CA LYS A 303 -14.10 -6.75 -2.60
C LYS A 303 -13.64 -6.94 -1.15
N PRO A 304 -12.88 -8.01 -0.84
CA PRO A 304 -12.27 -8.16 0.48
C PRO A 304 -11.38 -6.97 0.83
N PRO A 305 -11.21 -6.62 2.12
CA PRO A 305 -10.38 -5.48 2.55
C PRO A 305 -8.88 -5.69 2.32
N ILE A 306 -8.45 -6.94 2.15
CA ILE A 306 -7.10 -7.29 1.71
C ILE A 306 -7.13 -7.53 0.21
N GLN A 307 -6.23 -6.87 -0.52
CA GLN A 307 -6.00 -7.19 -1.92
C GLN A 307 -5.01 -8.35 -2.03
N LEU A 308 -5.37 -9.35 -2.83
CA LEU A 308 -4.51 -10.49 -3.10
C LEU A 308 -3.92 -10.37 -4.49
N LEU A 309 -2.60 -10.48 -4.59
CA LEU A 309 -1.88 -10.49 -5.85
C LEU A 309 -1.30 -11.87 -6.12
N GLY A 310 -1.50 -12.34 -7.36
CA GLY A 310 -0.82 -13.49 -7.92
C GLY A 310 -0.20 -13.11 -9.26
N PHE A 311 0.87 -13.80 -9.64
CA PHE A 311 1.60 -13.55 -10.89
C PHE A 311 1.33 -14.62 -11.95
N THR A 312 0.45 -15.58 -11.65
CA THR A 312 0.00 -16.60 -12.59
C THR A 312 -1.18 -16.11 -13.42
N ARG A 313 -1.26 -16.52 -14.69
CA ARG A 313 -2.37 -16.13 -15.60
C ARG A 313 -3.72 -16.74 -15.21
N SER A 314 -3.71 -17.92 -14.59
CA SER A 314 -4.90 -18.52 -14.01
C SER A 314 -5.06 -18.04 -12.56
N GLY A 315 -6.23 -17.52 -12.23
CA GLY A 315 -6.59 -17.23 -10.84
C GLY A 315 -6.68 -18.53 -10.05
N THR A 316 -5.86 -18.66 -9.01
CA THR A 316 -5.91 -19.78 -8.06
C THR A 316 -6.69 -19.33 -6.84
N ALA A 317 -7.61 -20.17 -6.37
CA ALA A 317 -8.31 -19.94 -5.12
C ALA A 317 -7.31 -19.94 -3.95
N VAL A 318 -7.55 -19.06 -2.99
CA VAL A 318 -6.85 -19.07 -1.71
C VAL A 318 -7.25 -20.33 -0.94
N ASP A 319 -6.32 -20.91 -0.17
CA ASP A 319 -6.62 -22.06 0.69
C ASP A 319 -7.71 -21.73 1.74
N ASP A 320 -8.43 -22.75 2.21
CA ASP A 320 -9.58 -22.57 3.11
C ASP A 320 -9.24 -21.85 4.42
N GLN A 321 -8.04 -22.08 4.96
CA GLN A 321 -7.61 -21.47 6.22
C GLN A 321 -7.42 -19.96 6.03
N SER A 322 -6.69 -19.57 5.00
CA SER A 322 -6.45 -18.17 4.65
C SER A 322 -7.74 -17.48 4.23
N ALA A 323 -8.60 -18.16 3.46
CA ALA A 323 -9.91 -17.66 3.07
C ALA A 323 -10.80 -17.39 4.30
N ARG A 324 -10.78 -18.27 5.31
CA ARG A 324 -11.50 -18.07 6.58
C ARG A 324 -11.00 -16.83 7.31
N ALA A 325 -9.68 -16.62 7.40
CA ALA A 325 -9.10 -15.43 8.04
C ALA A 325 -9.53 -14.14 7.31
N ILE A 326 -9.48 -14.13 5.97
CA ILE A 326 -9.91 -13.00 5.14
C ILE A 326 -11.40 -12.70 5.35
N ASN A 327 -12.25 -13.72 5.39
CA ASN A 327 -13.69 -13.55 5.61
C ASN A 327 -13.99 -12.96 6.99
N ILE A 328 -13.26 -13.37 8.04
CA ILE A 328 -13.40 -12.77 9.38
C ILE A 328 -12.94 -11.31 9.38
N MET A 329 -11.83 -11.00 8.71
CA MET A 329 -11.34 -9.63 8.56
C MET A 329 -12.37 -8.76 7.82
N GLN A 330 -12.94 -9.25 6.72
CA GLN A 330 -13.97 -8.58 5.93
C GLN A 330 -15.23 -8.30 6.75
N ALA A 331 -15.73 -9.30 7.50
CA ALA A 331 -16.89 -9.15 8.35
C ALA A 331 -16.67 -8.17 9.51
N SER A 332 -15.42 -7.98 9.91
CA SER A 332 -15.03 -7.08 11.01
C SER A 332 -14.59 -5.69 10.52
N ALA A 333 -14.46 -5.49 9.21
CA ALA A 333 -14.00 -4.26 8.61
C ALA A 333 -14.98 -3.11 8.83
N ARG A 334 -14.43 -1.90 8.96
CA ARG A 334 -15.20 -0.68 9.11
C ARG A 334 -15.98 -0.41 7.82
N ALA A 335 -17.21 0.08 7.96
CA ALA A 335 -18.02 0.47 6.81
C ALA A 335 -17.32 1.60 6.03
N MET A 336 -17.30 1.48 4.69
CA MET A 336 -16.75 2.51 3.81
C MET A 336 -17.52 3.82 3.96
N LEU A 337 -18.84 3.75 3.83
CA LEU A 337 -19.72 4.91 3.91
C LEU A 337 -20.11 5.21 5.36
N THR A 338 -20.09 6.49 5.73
CA THR A 338 -20.71 6.95 6.97
C THR A 338 -22.23 6.84 6.82
N ARG A 339 -22.91 6.21 7.78
CA ARG A 339 -24.37 6.14 7.83
C ARG A 339 -24.98 7.44 8.31
#